data_AF-A0A8C2Z0X9-F1
#
_entry.id   AF-A0A8C2Z0X9-F1
#
_cell.length_a   1.000
_cell.length_b   1.000
_cell.length_c   1.000
_cell.angle_alpha   90.00
_cell.angle_beta   90.00
_cell.angle_gamma   90.00
#
_symmetry.space_group_name_H-M   'P 1'
#
loop_
_entity.id
_entity.type
_entity.pdbx_description
1 polymer ?
#
loop_
_entity_poly.entity_id
_entity_poly.type
_entity_poly.pdbx_seq_one_letter_code
_entity_poly.pdbx_strand_id
1 'polypeptide(L)'
;LSRQPEAGVMSKQTQFNPCLRNFIAMGKSYEKALTSVTYAAKGYFDALVRMGEMASESQGSKDLGEVLFQMAEVHRQIQIQLEEMLKSFHNELLTELEKKVELDARYLNVRNTHTHTHTHTHTHTHTYL
;
A
#
# COMPACT_ATOMS: atom_id res chain seq x y z
N LEU A 1 -8.53 34.46 23.40
CA LEU A 1 -8.09 33.12 23.85
C LEU A 1 -8.34 32.07 22.75
N SER A 2 -7.98 32.35 21.49
CA SER A 2 -8.60 31.64 20.34
C SER A 2 -7.60 31.15 19.26
N ARG A 3 -6.31 31.01 19.59
CA ARG A 3 -5.24 30.65 18.62
C ARG A 3 -4.77 29.18 18.68
N GLN A 4 -5.46 28.30 19.42
CA GLN A 4 -5.10 26.88 19.47
C GLN A 4 -5.63 25.99 18.31
N PRO A 5 -6.77 26.27 17.64
CA PRO A 5 -7.25 25.38 16.58
C PRO A 5 -6.41 25.44 15.29
N GLU A 6 -5.79 26.58 14.99
CA GLU A 6 -5.02 26.77 13.74
C GLU A 6 -3.68 26.01 13.74
N ALA A 7 -3.00 25.92 14.88
CA ALA A 7 -1.74 25.17 15.00
C ALA A 7 -1.94 23.66 14.78
N GLY A 8 -3.04 23.10 15.27
CA GLY A 8 -3.40 21.70 15.06
C GLY A 8 -3.75 21.39 13.60
N VAL A 9 -4.43 22.31 12.90
CA VAL A 9 -4.75 22.17 11.47
C VAL A 9 -3.50 22.34 10.61
N MET A 10 -2.64 23.32 10.92
CA MET A 10 -1.35 23.51 10.24
C MET A 10 -0.41 22.30 10.42
N SER A 11 -0.29 21.73 11.61
CA SER A 11 0.57 20.55 11.83
C SER A 11 0.12 19.31 11.04
N LYS A 12 -1.21 19.06 10.96
CA LYS A 12 -1.77 18.02 10.09
C LYS A 12 -1.51 18.30 8.60
N GLN A 13 -1.58 19.56 8.20
CA GLN A 13 -1.49 19.99 6.80
C GLN A 13 -0.04 20.02 6.28
N THR A 14 0.92 20.47 7.10
CA THR A 14 2.30 20.70 6.66
C THR A 14 3.22 19.49 6.88
N GLN A 15 2.91 18.62 7.85
CA GLN A 15 3.81 17.52 8.22
C GLN A 15 3.18 16.14 8.05
N PHE A 16 1.93 15.95 8.48
CA PHE A 16 1.29 14.62 8.47
C PHE A 16 0.91 14.17 7.06
N ASN A 17 0.26 15.03 6.26
CA ASN A 17 -0.17 14.67 4.90
C ASN A 17 0.99 14.36 3.93
N PRO A 18 2.07 15.17 3.88
CA PRO A 18 3.26 14.83 3.10
C PRO A 18 3.95 13.55 3.59
N CYS A 19 4.02 13.33 4.91
CA CYS A 19 4.56 12.10 5.48
C CYS A 19 3.75 10.86 5.07
N LEU A 20 2.41 10.94 5.13
CA LEU A 20 1.52 9.88 4.66
C LEU A 20 1.69 9.59 3.17
N ARG A 21 1.81 10.62 2.32
CA ARG A 21 2.08 10.42 0.89
C ARG A 21 3.40 9.68 0.66
N ASN A 22 4.45 10.05 1.38
CA ASN A 22 5.73 9.35 1.32
C ASN A 22 5.61 7.90 1.80
N PHE A 23 4.89 7.66 2.90
CA PHE A 23 4.62 6.32 3.40
C PHE A 23 3.88 5.45 2.37
N ILE A 24 2.84 5.99 1.72
CA ILE A 24 2.11 5.30 0.64
C ILE A 24 3.05 4.96 -0.53
N ALA A 25 3.90 5.90 -0.95
CA ALA A 25 4.87 5.67 -2.02
C ALA A 25 5.89 4.56 -1.68
N MET A 26 6.36 4.53 -0.43
CA MET A 26 7.20 3.45 0.08
C MET A 26 6.45 2.13 0.12
N GLY A 27 5.18 2.12 0.55
CA GLY A 27 4.32 0.95 0.55
C GLY A 27 4.12 0.34 -0.84
N LYS A 28 3.87 1.19 -1.86
CA LYS A 28 3.79 0.74 -3.27
C LYS A 28 5.10 0.16 -3.79
N SER A 29 6.23 0.75 -3.39
CA SER A 29 7.55 0.22 -3.76
C SER A 29 7.81 -1.14 -3.12
N TYR A 30 7.40 -1.31 -1.86
CA TYR A 30 7.48 -2.57 -1.13
C TYR A 30 6.61 -3.66 -1.78
N GLU A 31 5.35 -3.37 -2.11
CA GLU A 31 4.45 -4.27 -2.83
C GLU A 31 5.06 -4.74 -4.18
N LYS A 32 5.64 -3.81 -4.93
CA LYS A 32 6.31 -4.11 -6.20
C LYS A 32 7.50 -5.05 -6.02
N ALA A 33 8.31 -4.82 -4.98
CA ALA A 33 9.45 -5.68 -4.67
C ALA A 33 9.00 -7.10 -4.31
N LEU A 34 7.96 -7.25 -3.48
CA LEU A 34 7.40 -8.55 -3.13
C LEU A 34 6.80 -9.29 -4.33
N THR A 35 6.12 -8.57 -5.22
CA THR A 35 5.63 -9.13 -6.49
C THR A 35 6.78 -9.63 -7.37
N SER A 36 7.89 -8.89 -7.42
CA SER A 36 9.08 -9.33 -8.16
C SER A 36 9.72 -10.58 -7.57
N VAL A 37 9.77 -10.70 -6.23
CA VAL A 37 10.28 -11.89 -5.55
C VAL A 37 9.40 -13.10 -5.86
N THR A 38 8.09 -12.94 -5.76
CA THR A 38 7.09 -13.96 -6.17
C THR A 38 7.35 -14.45 -7.60
N TYR A 39 7.54 -13.52 -8.53
CA TYR A 39 7.75 -13.85 -9.94
C TYR A 39 9.06 -14.63 -10.15
N ALA A 40 10.15 -14.22 -9.50
CA ALA A 40 11.42 -14.91 -9.56
C ALA A 40 11.34 -16.32 -8.93
N ALA A 41 10.61 -16.46 -7.82
CA ALA A 41 10.42 -17.73 -7.13
C ALA A 41 9.65 -18.74 -8.00
N LYS A 42 8.73 -18.28 -8.87
CA LYS A 42 8.01 -19.15 -9.81
C LYS A 42 8.93 -20.03 -10.64
N GLY A 43 10.03 -19.49 -11.17
CA GLY A 43 10.98 -20.27 -11.98
C GLY A 43 11.68 -21.38 -11.20
N TYR A 44 11.99 -21.13 -9.91
CA TYR A 44 12.53 -22.14 -9.01
C TYR A 44 11.49 -23.26 -8.76
N PHE A 45 10.23 -22.91 -8.54
CA PHE A 45 9.16 -23.89 -8.31
C PHE A 45 8.85 -24.71 -9.56
N ASP A 46 8.79 -24.09 -10.74
CA ASP A 46 8.57 -24.80 -12.01
C ASP A 46 9.66 -25.85 -12.26
N ALA A 47 10.91 -25.55 -11.91
CA ALA A 47 12.01 -26.51 -11.96
C ALA A 47 11.88 -27.62 -10.91
N LEU A 48 11.48 -27.27 -9.69
CA LEU A 48 11.30 -28.21 -8.58
C LEU A 48 10.18 -29.22 -8.87
N VAL A 49 9.04 -28.77 -9.40
CA VAL A 49 7.94 -29.65 -9.83
C VAL A 49 8.40 -30.62 -10.92
N ARG A 50 9.12 -30.11 -11.93
CA ARG A 50 9.66 -30.95 -13.01
C ARG A 50 10.62 -32.03 -12.49
N MET A 51 11.46 -31.70 -11.50
CA MET A 51 12.31 -32.71 -10.86
C MET A 51 11.49 -33.74 -10.08
N GLY A 52 10.42 -33.31 -9.41
CA GLY A 52 9.47 -34.20 -8.73
C GLY A 52 8.84 -35.21 -9.69
N GLU A 53 8.42 -34.76 -10.86
CA GLU A 53 7.85 -35.61 -11.93
C GLU A 53 8.87 -36.66 -12.39
N MET A 54 10.09 -36.23 -12.76
CA MET A 54 11.15 -37.15 -13.20
C MET A 54 11.53 -38.18 -12.13
N ALA A 55 11.59 -37.77 -10.86
CA ALA A 55 11.89 -38.66 -9.74
C ALA A 55 10.75 -39.66 -9.49
N SER A 56 9.49 -39.22 -9.61
CA SER A 56 8.30 -40.05 -9.44
C SER A 56 8.13 -41.10 -10.53
N GLU A 57 8.60 -40.84 -11.75
CA GLU A 57 8.59 -41.80 -12.86
C GLU A 57 9.72 -42.84 -12.77
N SER A 58 10.75 -42.57 -11.95
CA SER A 58 11.88 -43.49 -11.79
C SER A 58 11.52 -44.71 -10.94
N GLN A 59 12.16 -45.85 -11.20
CA GLN A 59 11.96 -47.09 -10.43
C GLN A 59 12.68 -47.11 -9.08
N GLY A 60 13.58 -46.15 -8.81
CA GLY A 60 14.43 -46.13 -7.61
C GLY A 60 14.31 -44.86 -6.74
N SER A 61 13.60 -43.83 -7.19
CA SER A 61 13.59 -42.51 -6.56
C SER A 61 12.18 -41.97 -6.30
N LYS A 62 11.16 -42.84 -6.24
CA LYS A 62 9.76 -42.42 -6.07
C LYS A 62 9.54 -41.62 -4.78
N ASP A 63 10.11 -42.07 -3.67
CA ASP A 63 10.03 -41.39 -2.38
C ASP A 63 10.61 -39.97 -2.44
N LEU A 64 11.67 -39.77 -3.24
CA LEU A 64 12.25 -38.46 -3.49
C LEU A 64 11.30 -37.57 -4.30
N GLY A 65 10.59 -38.13 -5.28
CA GLY A 65 9.55 -37.42 -6.02
C GLY A 65 8.43 -36.94 -5.10
N GLU A 66 8.00 -37.77 -4.15
CA GLU A 66 6.99 -37.39 -3.16
C GLU A 66 7.47 -36.23 -2.27
N VAL A 67 8.72 -36.28 -1.78
CA VAL A 67 9.31 -35.18 -0.99
C VAL A 67 9.36 -33.87 -1.80
N LEU A 68 9.73 -33.94 -3.08
CA LEU A 68 9.75 -32.77 -3.96
C LEU A 68 8.35 -32.19 -4.17
N PHE A 69 7.32 -33.03 -4.32
CA PHE A 69 5.95 -32.55 -4.41
C PHE A 69 5.45 -31.94 -3.09
N GLN A 70 5.80 -32.52 -1.94
CA GLN A 70 5.49 -31.93 -0.64
C GLN A 70 6.14 -30.55 -0.49
N MET A 71 7.39 -30.39 -0.93
CA MET A 71 8.08 -29.10 -0.96
C MET A 71 7.36 -28.10 -1.88
N ALA A 72 6.98 -28.53 -3.09
CA ALA A 72 6.22 -27.69 -4.02
C ALA A 72 4.90 -27.21 -3.42
N GLU A 73 4.18 -28.10 -2.72
CA GLU A 73 2.89 -27.79 -2.10
C GLU A 73 3.03 -26.82 -0.93
N VAL A 74 4.01 -27.00 -0.05
CA VAL A 74 4.32 -26.04 1.02
C VAL A 74 4.63 -24.67 0.43
N HIS A 75 5.43 -24.63 -0.65
CA HIS A 75 5.73 -23.38 -1.34
C HIS A 75 4.50 -22.73 -1.97
N ARG A 76 3.61 -23.52 -2.59
CA ARG A 76 2.34 -23.03 -3.13
C ARG A 76 1.47 -22.37 -2.05
N GLN A 77 1.41 -22.97 -0.86
CA GLN A 77 0.65 -22.42 0.26
C GLN A 77 1.23 -21.09 0.77
N ILE A 78 2.56 -21.02 0.94
CA ILE A 78 3.26 -19.78 1.31
C ILE A 78 2.99 -18.69 0.25
N GLN A 79 3.03 -19.05 -1.03
CA GLN A 79 2.78 -18.13 -2.14
C GLN A 79 1.35 -17.57 -2.11
N ILE A 80 0.35 -18.41 -1.89
CA ILE A 80 -1.05 -17.99 -1.76
C ILE A 80 -1.23 -17.03 -0.58
N GLN A 81 -0.67 -17.37 0.59
CA GLN A 81 -0.75 -16.50 1.76
C GLN A 81 -0.08 -15.15 1.54
N LEU A 82 1.06 -15.13 0.83
CA LEU A 82 1.74 -13.89 0.48
C LEU A 82 0.90 -13.04 -0.47
N GLU A 83 0.26 -13.65 -1.48
CA GLU A 83 -0.61 -12.95 -2.41
C GLU A 83 -1.86 -12.37 -1.75
N GLU A 84 -2.49 -13.12 -0.83
CA GLU A 84 -3.63 -12.65 -0.05
C GLU A 84 -3.22 -11.48 0.86
N MET A 85 -2.07 -11.59 1.52
CA MET A 85 -1.50 -10.53 2.36
C MET A 85 -1.23 -9.26 1.53
N LEU A 86 -0.63 -9.40 0.35
CA LEU A 86 -0.37 -8.28 -0.56
C LEU A 86 -1.66 -7.61 -1.03
N LYS A 87 -2.69 -8.40 -1.38
CA LYS A 87 -4.01 -7.88 -1.75
C LYS A 87 -4.64 -7.09 -0.61
N SER A 88 -4.61 -7.62 0.61
CA SER A 88 -5.13 -6.92 1.79
C SER A 88 -4.33 -5.64 2.07
N PHE A 89 -2.99 -5.70 2.01
CA PHE A 89 -2.13 -4.53 2.15
C PHE A 89 -2.45 -3.44 1.13
N HIS A 90 -2.67 -3.79 -0.14
CA HIS A 90 -3.03 -2.83 -1.17
C HIS A 90 -4.45 -2.25 -0.98
N ASN A 91 -5.44 -3.12 -0.80
CA ASN A 91 -6.85 -2.73 -0.82
C ASN A 91 -7.31 -2.07 0.49
N GLU A 92 -6.85 -2.58 1.63
CA GLU A 92 -7.32 -2.13 2.95
C GLU A 92 -6.42 -1.03 3.52
N LEU A 93 -5.10 -1.08 3.27
CA LEU A 93 -4.18 -0.08 3.80
C LEU A 93 -3.88 1.02 2.77
N LEU A 94 -3.24 0.69 1.65
CA LEU A 94 -2.78 1.72 0.71
C LEU A 94 -3.93 2.51 0.10
N THR A 95 -4.95 1.82 -0.41
CA THR A 95 -6.11 2.45 -1.05
C THR A 95 -6.89 3.34 -0.06
N GLU A 96 -7.07 2.89 1.18
CA GLU A 96 -7.82 3.66 2.17
C GLU A 96 -7.03 4.89 2.66
N LEU A 97 -5.71 4.75 2.83
CA LEU A 97 -4.83 5.89 3.11
C LEU A 97 -4.84 6.92 1.97
N GLU A 98 -4.83 6.48 0.71
CA GLU A 98 -4.92 7.38 -0.45
C GLU A 98 -6.23 8.17 -0.46
N LYS A 99 -7.36 7.50 -0.29
CA LYS A 99 -8.68 8.16 -0.21
C LYS A 99 -8.70 9.20 0.91
N LYS A 100 -8.18 8.85 2.09
CA LYS A 100 -8.15 9.75 3.25
C LYS A 100 -7.29 10.99 3.00
N VAL A 101 -6.11 10.81 2.41
CA VAL A 101 -5.20 11.92 2.02
C VAL A 101 -5.86 12.82 0.98
N GLU A 102 -6.58 12.25 0.01
CA GLU A 102 -7.28 13.02 -1.03
C GLU A 102 -8.46 13.81 -0.47
N LEU A 103 -9.27 13.19 0.40
CA LEU A 103 -10.36 13.86 1.11
C LEU A 103 -9.83 15.01 1.97
N ASP A 104 -8.80 14.77 2.79
CA ASP A 104 -8.19 15.80 3.63
C ASP A 104 -7.68 16.98 2.78
N ALA A 105 -7.08 16.73 1.61
CA ALA A 105 -6.66 17.78 0.69
C ALA A 105 -7.84 18.62 0.16
N ARG A 106 -8.98 17.98 -0.16
CA ARG A 106 -10.20 18.66 -0.64
C ARG A 106 -10.87 19.49 0.47
N TYR A 107 -11.03 18.94 1.67
CA TYR A 107 -11.60 19.65 2.82
C TYR A 107 -10.77 20.89 3.19
N LEU A 108 -9.45 20.77 3.14
CA LEU A 108 -8.54 21.88 3.43
C LEU A 108 -8.59 22.97 2.35
N ASN A 109 -8.71 22.61 1.07
CA ASN A 109 -8.92 23.58 -0.01
C ASN A 109 -10.22 24.38 0.17
N VAL A 110 -11.32 23.71 0.53
CA VAL A 110 -12.62 24.38 0.78
C VAL A 110 -12.56 25.31 2.00
N ARG A 111 -11.83 24.91 3.05
CA ARG A 111 -11.63 25.76 4.24
C ARG A 111 -10.80 27.00 3.92
N ASN A 112 -9.71 26.85 3.17
CA ASN A 112 -8.84 27.95 2.77
C ASN A 112 -9.55 28.95 1.82
N THR A 113 -10.42 28.46 0.92
CA THR A 113 -11.23 29.35 0.08
C THR A 113 -12.29 30.10 0.88
N HIS A 114 -13.00 29.45 1.81
CA HIS A 114 -13.96 30.13 2.71
C HIS A 114 -13.31 31.20 3.58
N THR A 115 -12.10 30.96 4.11
CA THR A 115 -11.37 31.99 4.88
C THR A 115 -10.94 33.16 4.02
N HIS A 116 -10.58 32.93 2.75
CA HIS A 116 -10.18 34.01 1.86
C HIS A 116 -11.38 34.85 1.42
N THR A 117 -12.54 34.22 1.14
CA THR A 117 -13.79 34.91 0.80
C THR A 117 -14.29 35.79 1.96
N HIS A 118 -14.29 35.29 3.20
CA HIS A 118 -14.73 36.09 4.36
C HIS A 118 -13.82 37.30 4.63
N THR A 119 -12.51 37.17 4.37
CA THR A 119 -11.54 38.28 4.52
C THR A 119 -11.74 39.33 3.44
N HIS A 120 -12.02 38.94 2.20
CA HIS A 120 -12.22 39.89 1.10
C HIS A 120 -13.52 40.69 1.22
N THR A 121 -14.58 40.09 1.77
CA THR A 121 -15.86 40.77 2.02
C THR A 121 -15.75 41.78 3.17
N HIS A 122 -15.03 41.46 4.26
CA HIS A 122 -14.91 42.37 5.41
C HIS A 122 -14.08 43.63 5.08
N THR A 123 -13.05 43.51 4.22
CA THR A 123 -12.23 44.65 3.79
C THR A 123 -12.99 45.61 2.88
N HIS A 124 -13.89 45.10 2.02
CA HIS A 124 -14.65 45.95 1.10
C HIS A 124 -15.77 46.74 1.81
N THR A 125 -16.34 46.19 2.90
CA THR A 125 -17.35 46.91 3.70
C THR A 125 -16.74 47.98 4.59
N HIS A 126 -15.50 47.80 5.08
CA HIS A 126 -14.85 48.77 5.98
C HIS A 126 -14.15 49.94 5.25
N THR A 127 -14.22 49.98 3.92
CA THR A 127 -13.66 51.07 3.09
C THR A 127 -14.73 52.10 2.67
N TYR A 128 -16.01 51.85 2.98
CA TYR A 128 -17.15 52.75 2.70
C TYR A 128 -17.87 53.25 3.96
N LEU A 129 -17.14 53.38 5.08
CA LEU A 129 -17.47 54.23 6.23
C LEU A 129 -16.16 54.89 6.70
#